data_AF-A0A9E2HCA9-F1
#
_entry.id   AF-A0A9E2HCA9-F1
#
_cell.length_a   1.000
_cell.length_b   1.000
_cell.length_c   1.000
_cell.angle_alpha   90.00
_cell.angle_beta   90.00
_cell.angle_gamma   90.00
#
_symmetry.space_group_name_H-M   'P 1'
#
loop_
_entity.id
_entity.type
_entity.pdbx_description
1 polymer ?
#
loop_
_entity_poly.entity_id
_entity_poly.type
_entity_poly.pdbx_seq_one_letter_code
_entity_poly.pdbx_strand_id
1 'polypeptide(L)' 'PRHGSWLNIAEIELSVFTRQCLNRRIPHIETLRKEAREWHRERNQSQKGVDWRFTTKNARIKLKRLYPQIES' A
#
# COMPACT_ATOMS: atom_id res chain seq x y z
N PRO A 1 -14.34 -5.04 -5.58
CA PRO A 1 -13.97 -6.39 -6.06
C PRO A 1 -13.28 -7.18 -4.94
N ARG A 2 -13.56 -8.48 -4.82
CA ARG A 2 -12.95 -9.33 -3.78
C ARG A 2 -11.41 -9.43 -3.92
N HIS A 3 -10.89 -9.13 -5.11
CA HIS A 3 -9.46 -9.17 -5.46
C HIS A 3 -8.83 -7.80 -5.77
N GLY A 4 -9.40 -6.72 -5.22
CA GLY A 4 -8.91 -5.36 -5.45
C GLY A 4 -7.67 -4.98 -4.65
N SER A 5 -6.77 -5.91 -4.34
CA SER A 5 -5.61 -5.65 -3.47
C SER A 5 -4.63 -4.63 -4.08
N TRP A 6 -4.68 -4.43 -5.39
CA TRP A 6 -3.95 -3.35 -6.08
C TRP A 6 -4.37 -1.92 -5.69
N LEU A 7 -5.51 -1.75 -5.00
CA LEU A 7 -5.95 -0.49 -4.36
C LEU A 7 -5.68 -0.47 -2.84
N ASN A 8 -5.08 -1.52 -2.28
CA ASN A 8 -4.85 -1.61 -0.83
C ASN A 8 -3.66 -0.74 -0.43
N ILE A 9 -3.94 0.37 0.24
CA ILE A 9 -2.91 1.30 0.71
C ILE A 9 -1.93 0.64 1.70
N ALA A 10 -2.39 -0.34 2.48
CA ALA A 10 -1.52 -1.06 3.42
C ALA A 10 -0.47 -1.90 2.68
N GLU A 11 -0.84 -2.54 1.57
CA GLU A 11 0.10 -3.32 0.74
C GLU A 11 1.11 -2.41 0.03
N ILE A 12 0.67 -1.25 -0.45
CA ILE A 12 1.54 -0.24 -1.05
C ILE A 12 2.57 0.23 -0.03
N GLU A 13 2.13 0.64 1.17
CA GLU A 13 3.02 1.12 2.23
C GLU A 13 3.97 0.01 2.72
N LEU A 14 3.51 -1.24 2.82
CA LEU A 14 4.39 -2.37 3.15
C LEU A 14 5.47 -2.60 2.08
N SER A 15 5.11 -2.44 0.80
CA SER A 15 6.04 -2.57 -0.32
C SER A 15 7.10 -1.44 -0.31
N VAL A 16 6.70 -0.21 0.03
CA VAL A 16 7.62 0.92 0.18
C VAL A 16 8.52 0.72 1.41
N PHE A 17 7.95 0.35 2.56
CA PHE A 17 8.68 0.04 3.78
C PHE A 17 9.76 -1.01 3.55
N THR A 18 9.41 -2.09 2.84
CA THR A 18 10.35 -3.17 2.54
C THR A 18 11.54 -2.66 1.72
N ARG A 19 11.30 -1.84 0.69
CA ARG A 19 12.36 -1.30 -0.18
C ARG A 19 13.21 -0.24 0.50
N GLN A 20 12.63 0.58 1.37
CA GLN A 20 13.32 1.73 1.97
C GLN A 20 14.00 1.39 3.30
N CYS A 21 13.39 0.53 4.11
CA CYS A 21 13.86 0.20 5.45
C CYS A 21 14.44 -1.21 5.55
N LEU A 22 13.83 -2.19 4.87
CA LEU A 22 14.18 -3.60 5.03
C LEU A 22 15.05 -4.18 3.90
N ASN A 23 15.65 -3.35 3.04
CA ASN A 23 16.52 -3.80 1.94
C ASN A 23 17.91 -4.27 2.40
N ARG A 24 18.03 -4.67 3.67
CA ARG A 24 19.24 -5.17 4.31
C ARG A 24 18.88 -6.09 5.47
N ARG A 25 19.83 -6.94 5.86
CA ARG A 25 19.68 -7.78 7.05
C ARG A 25 19.81 -6.93 8.32
N ILE A 26 18.84 -7.04 9.22
CA ILE A 26 18.87 -6.43 10.55
C ILE A 26 18.96 -7.57 11.58
N PRO A 27 20.09 -7.71 12.30
CA PRO A 27 20.35 -8.89 13.13
C PRO A 27 19.57 -8.91 14.45
N HIS A 28 19.10 -7.75 14.93
CA HIS A 28 18.41 -7.63 16.22
C HIS A 28 17.01 -7.07 16.05
N ILE A 29 16.04 -7.69 16.74
CA ILE A 29 14.63 -7.27 16.71
C ILE A 29 14.42 -5.86 17.25
N GLU A 30 15.23 -5.43 18.21
CA GLU A 30 15.16 -4.08 18.78
C GLU A 30 15.55 -3.01 17.77
N THR A 31 16.62 -3.26 17.01
CA THR A 31 17.06 -2.40 15.90
C THR A 31 15.97 -2.30 14.84
N LEU A 32 15.37 -3.43 14.45
CA LEU A 32 14.24 -3.47 13.50
C LEU A 32 13.06 -2.61 13.99
N ARG A 33 12.67 -2.77 15.27
CA ARG A 33 11.57 -2.00 15.86
C ARG A 33 11.85 -0.50 15.93
N LYS A 34 13.11 -0.10 16.12
CA LYS A 34 13.51 1.31 16.13
C LYS A 34 13.40 1.89 14.72
N GLU A 35 13.99 1.23 13.73
CA GLU A 35 13.96 1.69 12.34
C GLU A 35 12.55 1.72 11.76
N ALA A 36 11.72 0.74 12.08
CA ALA A 36 10.31 0.74 11.70
C ALA A 36 9.55 1.96 12.24
N ARG A 37 9.81 2.33 13.51
CA ARG A 37 9.17 3.50 14.14
C ARG A 37 9.64 4.82 13.53
N GLU A 38 10.94 4.98 13.31
CA GLU A 38 11.48 6.20 12.68
C GLU A 38 10.98 6.34 11.24
N TRP A 39 11.03 5.27 10.46
CA TRP A 39 10.51 5.27 9.08
C TRP A 39 9.01 5.59 9.05
N HIS A 40 8.21 4.99 9.92
CA HIS A 40 6.78 5.28 10.01
C HIS A 40 6.51 6.75 10.36
N ARG A 41 7.28 7.33 11.29
CA ARG A 41 7.17 8.74 11.67
C ARG A 41 7.50 9.65 10.49
N GLU A 42 8.63 9.43 9.82
CA GLU A 42 9.05 10.21 8.65
C GLU A 42 8.02 10.10 7.51
N ARG A 43 7.54 8.88 7.23
CA ARG A 43 6.53 8.62 6.20
C ARG A 43 5.25 9.39 6.46
N ASN A 44 4.74 9.35 7.70
CA ASN A 44 3.53 10.07 8.10
C ASN A 44 3.73 11.60 8.08
N GLN A 45 4.89 12.09 8.50
CA GLN A 45 5.21 13.52 8.44
C GLN A 45 5.30 14.02 7.00
N SER A 46 5.83 13.20 6.09
CA SER A 46 5.93 13.56 4.67
C SER A 46 4.57 13.69 3.97
N GLN A 47 3.50 13.16 4.57
CA GLN A 47 2.12 13.17 4.06
C GLN A 47 2.02 12.93 2.54
N LYS A 48 2.88 12.08 1.98
CA LYS A 48 2.85 11.77 0.56
C LYS A 48 1.61 10.93 0.27
N GLY A 49 0.51 11.60 -0.06
CA GLY A 49 -0.71 10.98 -0.54
C GLY A 49 -0.43 10.13 -1.77
N VAL A 50 -1.19 9.05 -1.90
CA VAL A 50 -1.13 8.20 -3.09
C VAL A 50 -1.83 8.93 -4.24
N ASP A 51 -1.09 9.20 -5.33
CA ASP A 51 -1.66 9.73 -6.57
C ASP A 51 -2.44 8.62 -7.30
N TRP A 52 -3.74 8.54 -7.02
CA TRP A 52 -4.62 7.52 -7.59
C TRP A 52 -4.95 7.82 -9.05
N ARG A 53 -4.15 7.29 -9.98
CA ARG A 53 -4.41 7.43 -11.43
C ARG A 53 -5.45 6.47 -11.99
N PHE A 54 -5.80 5.41 -11.26
CA PHE A 54 -6.79 4.44 -11.67
C PHE A 54 -7.97 4.44 -10.71
N THR A 55 -9.02 5.15 -11.10
CA THR A 55 -10.21 5.36 -10.27
C THR A 55 -11.11 4.13 -10.23
N THR A 56 -11.94 4.02 -9.20
CA THR A 56 -12.97 2.99 -9.09
C THR A 56 -13.93 3.00 -10.29
N LYS A 57 -14.19 4.17 -10.87
CA LYS A 57 -15.00 4.34 -12.10
C LYS A 57 -14.31 3.69 -13.31
N ASN A 58 -13.03 3.96 -13.50
CA ASN A 58 -12.22 3.32 -14.56
C ASN A 58 -12.11 1.81 -14.35
N ALA A 59 -12.00 1.36 -13.10
CA ALA A 59 -11.98 -0.05 -12.75
C ALA A 59 -13.27 -0.76 -13.15
N ARG A 60 -14.44 -0.19 -12.88
CA ARG A 60 -15.74 -0.78 -13.25
C ARG A 60 -15.91 -0.93 -14.76
N ILE A 61 -15.34 -0.02 -15.55
CA ILE A 61 -15.39 -0.09 -17.02
C ILE A 61 -14.38 -1.14 -17.54
N LYS A 62 -13.10 -1.03 -17.17
CA LYS A 62 -12.04 -1.91 -17.69
C LYS A 62 -12.13 -3.35 -17.17
N LEU A 63 -12.60 -3.53 -15.94
CA LEU A 63 -12.69 -4.84 -15.29
C LEU A 63 -14.15 -5.31 -15.18
N LYS A 64 -15.04 -4.84 -16.07
CA LYS A 64 -16.48 -5.16 -16.04
C LYS A 64 -16.79 -6.65 -15.84
N ARG A 65 -15.97 -7.55 -16.41
CA ARG A 65 -16.10 -9.01 -16.25
C ARG A 65 -15.84 -9.53 -14.82
N LEU A 66 -15.04 -8.81 -14.03
CA LEU A 66 -14.63 -9.20 -12.67
C LEU A 66 -15.49 -8.55 -11.58
N TYR A 67 -16.33 -7.58 -11.93
CA TYR A 67 -17.25 -6.94 -11.00
C TYR A 67 -18.66 -7.51 -11.24
N PRO A 68 -19.27 -8.18 -10.27
CA PRO A 68 -20.67 -8.58 -10.41
C PRO A 68 -21.52 -7.32 -10.64
N GLN A 69 -22.53 -7.42 -11.52
CA GLN A 69 -23.54 -6.38 -11.62
C GLN A 69 -24.21 -6.28 -10.25
N ILE A 70 -23.97 -5.16 -9.56
CA ILE A 70 -24.67 -4.88 -8.32
C ILE A 70 -26.09 -4.51 -8.74
N GLU A 71 -27.01 -5.48 -8.72
CA GLU A 71 -28.44 -5.19 -8.75
C GLU A 71 -28.76 -4.40 -7.47
N SER A 72 -29.39 -3.25 -7.66
CA SER A 72 -29.89 -2.38 -6.58
C SER A 72 -31.30 -2.78 -6.23
#